data_AF-A0AAV4I5F1-F1
#
_entry.id   AF-A0AAV4I5F1-F1
#
_cell.length_a   1.000
_cell.length_b   1.000
_cell.length_c   1.000
_cell.angle_alpha   90.00
_cell.angle_beta   90.00
_cell.angle_gamma   90.00
#
_symmetry.space_group_name_H-M   'P 1'
#
loop_
_entity.id
_entity.type
_entity.pdbx_description
1 polymer ?
#
loop_
_entity_poly.entity_id
_entity_poly.type
_entity_poly.pdbx_seq_one_letter_code
_entity_poly.pdbx_strand_id
1 'polypeptide(L)'
;MLEPSKFSTEVHEALKTFNNSTISADCLDNTLRRTLDQLLPLQAQTILQRPVSPWFSLCIKVAKQHRRTAERRWRKTRLTIHRHIFMTHRHKVKTIIQN
;
A
#
# COMPACT_ATOMS: atom_id res chain seq x y z
N MET A 1 -14.94 5.44 -19.76
CA MET A 1 -13.48 5.67 -19.63
C MET A 1 -13.20 7.03 -20.25
N LEU A 2 -12.54 7.95 -19.54
CA LEU A 2 -12.09 9.19 -20.15
C LEU A 2 -10.88 8.86 -21.04
N GLU A 3 -10.99 9.16 -22.33
CA GLU A 3 -9.87 9.03 -23.26
C GLU A 3 -8.74 9.99 -22.84
N PRO A 4 -7.46 9.57 -22.84
CA PRO A 4 -6.34 10.37 -22.35
C PRO A 4 -6.15 11.68 -23.14
N SER A 5 -6.58 11.73 -24.40
CA SER A 5 -6.60 12.94 -25.22
C SER A 5 -7.59 13.99 -24.72
N LYS A 6 -8.74 13.56 -24.18
CA LYS A 6 -9.80 14.44 -23.67
C LYS A 6 -9.42 15.11 -22.35
N PHE A 7 -8.74 14.40 -21.45
CA PHE A 7 -8.28 14.96 -20.19
C PHE A 7 -7.27 16.10 -20.39
N SER A 8 -6.30 15.91 -21.30
CA SER A 8 -5.29 16.93 -21.59
C SER A 8 -5.93 18.23 -22.14
N THR A 9 -6.91 18.10 -23.03
CA THR A 9 -7.64 19.25 -23.58
C THR A 9 -8.48 19.95 -22.53
N GLU A 10 -9.15 19.20 -21.65
CA GLU A 10 -9.98 19.76 -20.57
C GLU A 10 -9.13 20.50 -19.52
N VAL A 11 -7.98 19.95 -19.14
CA VAL A 11 -7.03 20.63 -18.24
C VAL A 11 -6.50 21.92 -18.86
N HIS A 12 -6.11 21.86 -20.14
CA HIS A 12 -5.58 23.03 -20.85
C HIS A 12 -6.64 24.12 -20.99
N GLU A 13 -7.90 23.76 -21.27
CA GLU A 13 -9.02 24.70 -21.33
C GLU A 13 -9.31 25.33 -19.96
N ALA A 14 -9.35 24.52 -18.89
CA ALA A 14 -9.59 24.99 -17.53
C ALA A 14 -8.51 25.99 -17.07
N LEU A 15 -7.23 25.71 -17.36
CA LEU A 15 -6.11 26.57 -16.96
C LEU A 15 -6.02 27.86 -17.79
N LYS A 16 -6.57 27.88 -19.02
CA LYS A 16 -6.55 29.05 -19.92
C LYS A 16 -7.39 30.22 -19.42
N THR A 17 -8.36 29.96 -18.54
CA THR A 17 -9.23 31.00 -17.94
C THR A 17 -8.54 31.81 -16.84
N PHE A 18 -7.35 31.39 -16.40
CA PHE A 18 -6.64 32.03 -15.30
C PHE A 18 -5.86 33.26 -15.77
N ASN A 19 -6.07 34.41 -15.11
CA ASN A 19 -5.49 35.70 -15.49
C ASN A 19 -4.20 35.94 -14.70
N ASN A 20 -3.07 36.08 -15.41
CA ASN A 20 -1.71 35.91 -14.89
C ASN A 20 -1.13 37.10 -14.08
N SER A 21 -1.94 38.03 -13.57
CA SER A 21 -1.40 39.33 -13.13
C SER A 21 -0.60 39.31 -11.83
N THR A 22 -0.81 38.35 -10.91
CA THR A 22 0.09 38.11 -9.75
C THR A 22 -0.02 36.66 -9.26
N ILE A 23 0.86 35.78 -9.73
CA ILE A 23 0.86 34.35 -9.36
C ILE A 23 1.72 34.13 -8.11
N SER A 24 1.09 34.01 -6.94
CA SER A 24 1.75 33.44 -5.75
C SER A 24 1.73 31.91 -5.84
N ALA A 25 2.76 31.24 -5.32
CA ALA A 25 2.86 29.77 -5.32
C ALA A 25 1.61 29.10 -4.72
N ASP A 26 1.07 29.67 -3.63
CA ASP A 26 -0.13 29.16 -2.97
C ASP A 26 -1.38 29.27 -3.87
N CYS A 27 -1.45 30.29 -4.73
CA CYS A 27 -2.57 30.48 -5.64
C CYS A 27 -2.57 29.41 -6.74
N LEU A 28 -1.38 29.06 -7.24
CA LEU A 28 -1.20 27.99 -8.22
C LEU A 28 -1.60 26.63 -7.63
N ASP A 29 -1.08 26.30 -6.45
CA ASP A 29 -1.34 25.02 -5.79
C ASP A 29 -2.83 24.82 -5.50
N ASN A 30 -3.52 25.85 -5.02
CA ASN A 30 -4.95 25.81 -4.75
C ASN A 30 -5.78 25.67 -6.03
N THR A 31 -5.35 26.30 -7.12
CA THR A 31 -6.05 26.24 -8.41
C THR A 31 -5.92 24.86 -9.06
N LEU A 32 -4.70 24.30 -9.06
CA LEU A 32 -4.45 22.95 -9.55
C LEU A 32 -5.23 21.90 -8.77
N ARG A 33 -5.31 22.03 -7.44
CA ARG A 33 -6.14 21.14 -6.63
C ARG A 33 -7.62 21.19 -7.02
N ARG A 34 -8.17 22.40 -7.16
CA ARG A 34 -9.59 22.58 -7.53
C ARG A 34 -9.92 22.01 -8.91
N THR A 35 -9.07 22.23 -9.91
CA THR A 35 -9.30 21.70 -11.25
C THR A 35 -9.18 20.18 -11.28
N LEU A 36 -8.20 19.62 -10.56
CA LEU A 36 -8.06 18.18 -10.41
C LEU A 36 -9.27 17.56 -9.71
N ASP A 37 -9.75 18.13 -8.60
CA ASP A 37 -10.92 17.63 -7.88
C ASP A 37 -12.21 17.68 -8.72
N GLN A 38 -12.34 18.67 -9.61
CA GLN A 38 -13.49 18.80 -10.53
C GLN A 38 -13.45 17.76 -11.65
N LEU A 39 -12.27 17.50 -12.22
CA LEU A 39 -12.10 16.59 -13.35
C LEU A 39 -11.93 15.12 -12.92
N LEU A 40 -11.48 14.90 -11.69
CA LEU A 40 -11.20 13.59 -11.13
C LEU A 40 -12.16 13.35 -9.95
N PRO A 41 -13.37 12.83 -10.21
CA PRO A 41 -14.21 12.38 -9.10
C PRO A 41 -13.42 11.34 -8.30
N LEU A 42 -13.34 11.53 -6.99
CA LEU A 42 -12.70 10.60 -6.06
C LEU A 42 -13.31 9.21 -6.24
N GLN A 43 -12.65 8.35 -7.02
CA GLN A 43 -13.08 6.98 -7.23
C GLN A 43 -12.76 6.18 -5.98
N ALA A 44 -13.65 6.23 -5.00
CA ALA A 44 -13.56 5.42 -3.80
C ALA A 44 -13.77 3.95 -4.18
N GLN A 45 -12.68 3.18 -4.21
CA GLN A 45 -12.76 1.73 -4.36
C GLN A 45 -13.18 1.12 -3.02
N THR A 46 -14.34 0.47 -3.01
CA THR A 46 -14.79 -0.29 -1.84
C THR A 46 -14.01 -1.59 -1.78
N ILE A 47 -13.00 -1.66 -0.92
CA ILE A 47 -12.24 -2.89 -0.68
C ILE A 47 -13.06 -3.78 0.25
N LEU A 48 -13.60 -4.89 -0.27
CA LEU A 48 -14.30 -5.87 0.56
C LEU A 48 -13.31 -6.57 1.50
N GLN A 49 -13.48 -6.36 2.80
CA GLN A 49 -12.71 -7.08 3.82
C GLN A 49 -13.21 -8.53 3.88
N ARG A 50 -12.42 -9.47 3.36
CA ARG A 50 -12.72 -10.91 3.46
C ARG A 50 -12.55 -11.38 4.90
N PRO A 51 -13.49 -12.19 5.45
CA PRO A 51 -13.30 -12.80 6.75
C PRO A 51 -12.10 -13.73 6.72
N VAL A 52 -11.38 -13.79 7.83
CA VAL A 52 -10.24 -14.69 7.98
C VAL A 52 -10.77 -16.13 7.99
N SER A 53 -10.13 -17.03 7.24
CA SER A 53 -10.52 -18.45 7.23
C SER A 53 -10.55 -19.01 8.66
N PRO A 54 -11.56 -19.81 9.04
CA PRO A 54 -11.75 -20.25 10.43
C PRO A 54 -10.58 -21.05 10.99
N TRP A 55 -9.85 -21.76 10.12
CA TRP A 55 -8.66 -22.54 10.45
C TRP A 55 -7.35 -21.73 10.35
N PHE A 56 -7.40 -20.48 9.91
CA PHE A 56 -6.21 -19.63 9.71
C PHE A 56 -6.26 -18.38 10.57
N SER A 57 -6.18 -18.56 11.89
CA SER A 57 -6.18 -17.44 12.82
C SER A 57 -4.98 -16.50 12.62
N LEU A 58 -5.14 -15.24 13.03
CA LEU A 58 -4.08 -14.22 12.94
C LEU A 58 -2.79 -14.65 13.66
N CYS A 59 -2.90 -15.41 14.76
CA CYS A 59 -1.75 -15.95 15.48
C CYS A 59 -0.90 -16.90 14.61
N ILE A 60 -1.52 -17.76 13.80
CA ILE A 60 -0.84 -18.65 12.85
C ILE A 60 -0.12 -17.82 11.79
N LYS A 61 -0.78 -16.78 11.26
CA LYS A 61 -0.19 -15.87 10.26
C LYS A 61 1.07 -15.19 10.81
N VAL A 62 0.97 -14.58 11.99
CA VAL A 62 2.09 -13.88 12.65
C VAL A 62 3.23 -14.86 12.94
N ALA A 63 2.94 -16.04 13.50
CA ALA A 63 3.97 -17.03 13.79
C ALA A 63 4.70 -17.51 12.52
N LYS A 64 3.97 -17.76 11.41
CA LYS A 64 4.56 -18.11 10.11
C LYS A 64 5.42 -16.99 9.55
N GLN A 65 5.01 -15.73 9.72
CA GLN A 65 5.80 -14.56 9.28
C GLN A 65 7.13 -14.48 10.02
N HIS A 66 7.14 -14.58 11.35
CA HIS A 66 8.38 -14.59 12.13
C HIS A 66 9.30 -15.74 11.74
N ARG A 67 8.76 -16.95 11.56
CA ARG A 67 9.52 -18.11 11.07
C ARG A 67 10.17 -17.81 9.72
N ARG A 68 9.45 -17.21 8.78
CA ARG A 68 9.98 -16.88 7.45
C ARG A 68 11.06 -15.80 7.51
N THR A 69 10.90 -14.79 8.35
CA THR A 69 11.92 -13.74 8.55
C THR A 69 13.20 -14.32 9.12
N ALA A 70 13.11 -15.16 10.15
CA ALA A 70 14.25 -15.85 10.74
C ALA A 70 14.94 -16.79 9.73
N GLU A 71 14.16 -17.53 8.95
CA GLU A 71 14.67 -18.41 7.89
C GLU A 71 15.47 -17.62 6.84
N ARG A 72 14.92 -16.52 6.33
CA ARG A 72 15.60 -15.65 5.36
C ARG A 72 16.92 -15.11 5.91
N ARG A 73 16.90 -14.65 7.18
CA ARG A 73 18.11 -14.17 7.86
C ARG A 73 19.16 -15.28 7.97
N TRP A 74 18.78 -16.49 8.37
CA TRP A 74 19.68 -17.63 8.41
C TRP A 74 20.24 -18.00 7.03
N ARG A 75 19.41 -18.06 5.98
CA ARG A 75 19.89 -18.38 4.63
C ARG A 75 20.87 -17.34 4.08
N LYS A 76 20.70 -16.06 4.41
CA LYS A 76 21.61 -14.97 4.02
C LYS A 76 22.95 -15.02 4.76
N THR A 77 22.92 -15.29 6.07
CA THR A 77 24.09 -15.14 6.95
C THR A 77 24.82 -16.45 7.24
N ARG A 78 24.11 -17.59 7.15
CA ARG A 78 24.58 -18.95 7.50
C ARG A 78 25.14 -19.12 8.91
N LEU A 79 24.88 -18.18 9.82
CA LEU A 79 25.34 -18.24 11.22
C LEU A 79 24.55 -19.25 12.05
N THR A 80 25.24 -19.91 12.99
CA THR A 80 24.66 -20.90 13.92
C THR A 80 23.60 -20.29 14.82
N ILE A 81 23.79 -19.07 15.30
CA ILE A 81 22.82 -18.33 16.13
C ILE A 81 21.52 -18.11 15.35
N HIS A 82 21.61 -17.69 14.08
CA HIS A 82 20.43 -17.48 13.23
C HIS A 82 19.71 -18.79 12.91
N ARG A 83 20.44 -19.90 12.79
CA ARG A 83 19.85 -21.23 12.68
C ARG A 83 19.03 -21.59 13.93
N HIS A 84 19.55 -21.35 15.13
CA HIS A 84 18.83 -21.60 16.38
C HIS A 84 17.54 -20.77 16.48
N ILE A 85 17.62 -19.47 16.17
CA ILE A 85 16.45 -18.59 16.15
C ILE A 85 15.37 -19.11 15.18
N PHE A 86 15.77 -19.54 13.98
CA PHE A 86 14.85 -20.15 13.02
C PHE A 86 14.20 -21.43 13.57
N MET A 87 14.95 -22.31 14.22
CA MET A 87 14.42 -23.55 14.81
C MET A 87 13.41 -23.26 15.92
N THR A 88 13.68 -22.28 16.79
CA THR A 88 12.74 -21.83 17.82
C THR A 88 11.41 -21.37 17.20
N HIS A 89 11.46 -20.54 16.15
CA HIS A 89 10.25 -20.11 15.46
C HIS A 89 9.54 -21.25 14.72
N ARG A 90 10.28 -22.23 14.19
CA ARG A 90 9.71 -23.43 13.57
C ARG A 90 8.93 -24.27 14.59
N HIS A 91 9.48 -24.49 15.78
CA HIS A 91 8.78 -25.20 16.86
C HIS A 91 7.54 -24.44 17.32
N LYS A 92 7.65 -23.12 17.53
CA LYS A 92 6.51 -22.26 17.89
C LYS A 92 5.34 -22.40 16.91
N VAL A 93 5.62 -22.39 15.60
CA VAL A 93 4.58 -22.59 14.58
C VAL A 93 3.95 -23.98 14.67
N LYS A 94 4.74 -25.03 14.92
CA LYS A 94 4.24 -26.39 15.07
C LYS A 94 3.28 -26.50 16.27
N THR A 95 3.66 -25.94 17.42
CA THR A 95 2.82 -25.92 18.62
C THR A 95 1.49 -25.21 18.38
N ILE A 96 1.50 -24.06 17.71
CA ILE A 96 0.26 -23.28 17.45
C ILE A 96 -0.70 -24.02 16.50
N ILE A 97 -0.21 -24.87 15.62
CA ILE A 97 -1.04 -25.63 14.66
C ILE A 97 -1.57 -26.94 15.26
N GLN A 98 -0.88 -27.49 16.25
CA GLN A 98 -1.24 -28.77 16.89
C GLN A 98 -2.20 -28.62 18.08
N ASN A 99 -2.41 -27.39 18.57
CA ASN A 99 -3.49 -27.04 19.50
C ASN A 99 -4.74 -26.62 18.73
#